data_AF-A0AAV8ZX42-F1
#
_entry.id   AF-A0AAV8ZX42-F1
#
_cell.length_a   1.000
_cell.length_b   1.000
_cell.length_c   1.000
_cell.angle_alpha   90.00
_cell.angle_beta   90.00
_cell.angle_gamma   90.00
#
_symmetry.space_group_name_H-M   'P 1'
#
loop_
_entity.id
_entity.type
_entity.pdbx_description
1 polymer ?
#
loop_
_entity_poly.entity_id
_entity_poly.type
_entity_poly.pdbx_seq_one_letter_code
_entity_poly.pdbx_strand_id
1 'polypeptide(L)'
;YIIKYDIFRTNLPKEVMGFPDFPIPDQKKSYLTQAEILDFLNLYADRFNLKPLVKFNSIVTDVRPLEDNTWQVTYIYKPSNEKISNIYDAVMICNGHYNDPVVPKIQGQEKFKGKIEHSHNFRSPELYKDQRILVIGAGPSGLDLTLQVSEVAKYARYFCKSLNGSMALPTMEDMRMHTESEMQSRWAKGYTKRQAHMMGQYQEFYYNDLAADANTIPIAPVLVKLRDLSVKRLYDDLLNFREDRYKIVDTENFIKVQ
;
A
#
# COMPACT_ATOMS: atom_id res chain seq x y z
N TYR A 1 5.71 -5.56 -13.60
CA TYR A 1 4.45 -5.54 -14.37
C TYR A 1 3.73 -4.23 -14.06
N ILE A 2 3.75 -3.27 -14.99
CA ILE A 2 3.07 -1.97 -14.83
C ILE A 2 1.75 -2.08 -15.58
N ILE A 3 0.63 -1.85 -14.89
CA ILE A 3 -0.70 -1.85 -15.49
C ILE A 3 -0.85 -0.52 -16.24
N LYS A 4 -0.91 -0.57 -17.57
CA LYS A 4 -1.09 0.60 -18.45
C LYS A 4 -2.57 0.95 -18.64
N TYR A 5 -3.30 1.17 -17.56
CA TYR A 5 -4.65 1.73 -17.66
C TYR A 5 -4.78 2.89 -16.69
N ASP A 6 -5.21 4.04 -17.23
CA ASP A 6 -5.37 5.33 -16.54
C ASP A 6 -6.54 5.35 -15.53
N ILE A 7 -7.09 4.18 -15.22
CA ILE A 7 -8.26 3.96 -14.36
C ILE A 7 -7.90 3.96 -12.86
N PHE A 8 -6.63 3.71 -12.53
CA PHE A 8 -6.17 3.71 -11.15
C PHE A 8 -5.57 5.07 -10.80
N ARG A 9 -6.33 5.82 -10.00
CA ARG A 9 -5.87 7.02 -9.31
C ARG A 9 -5.46 6.67 -7.89
N THR A 10 -4.52 7.43 -7.32
CA THR A 10 -4.12 7.32 -5.92
C THR A 10 -5.36 7.34 -5.01
N ASN A 11 -5.27 6.65 -3.87
CA ASN A 11 -6.28 6.67 -2.83
C ASN A 11 -5.98 7.73 -1.75
N LEU A 12 -4.83 8.40 -1.85
CA LEU A 12 -4.40 9.53 -1.04
C LEU A 12 -4.09 10.73 -1.96
N PRO A 13 -4.24 11.96 -1.45
CA PRO A 13 -3.86 13.16 -2.19
C PRO A 13 -2.33 13.27 -2.31
N LYS A 14 -1.82 13.78 -3.43
CA LYS A 14 -0.38 13.89 -3.75
C LYS A 14 0.39 14.67 -2.69
N GLU A 15 -0.27 15.61 -2.05
CA GLU A 15 0.28 16.50 -1.03
C GLU A 15 0.82 15.71 0.18
N VAL A 16 0.33 14.49 0.43
CA VAL A 16 0.82 13.60 1.49
C VAL A 16 1.63 12.40 0.98
N MET A 17 1.88 12.33 -0.33
CA MET A 17 2.61 11.23 -0.97
C MET A 17 4.03 11.61 -1.42
N GLY A 18 4.34 12.91 -1.48
CA GLY A 18 5.69 13.40 -1.72
C GLY A 18 6.59 13.24 -0.48
N PHE A 19 7.89 13.34 -0.70
CA PHE A 19 8.84 13.39 0.41
C PHE A 19 8.99 14.84 0.90
N PRO A 20 9.21 15.09 2.20
CA PRO A 20 9.36 16.45 2.73
C PRO A 20 10.43 17.29 2.03
N ASP A 21 11.52 16.65 1.60
CA ASP A 21 12.65 17.25 0.88
C ASP A 21 12.55 17.13 -0.65
N PHE A 22 11.57 16.38 -1.15
CA PHE A 22 11.30 16.19 -2.57
C PHE A 22 9.78 16.03 -2.80
N PRO A 23 9.02 17.13 -2.71
CA PRO A 23 7.57 17.07 -2.86
C PRO A 23 7.18 16.72 -4.29
N ILE A 24 5.99 16.13 -4.46
CA ILE A 24 5.41 15.94 -5.79
C ILE A 24 5.19 17.34 -6.40
N PRO A 25 5.64 17.59 -7.66
CA PRO A 25 5.44 18.87 -8.32
C PRO A 25 3.99 19.33 -8.31
N ASP A 26 3.77 20.65 -8.27
CA ASP A 26 2.43 21.20 -8.23
C ASP A 26 1.64 20.81 -9.49
N GLN A 27 0.39 20.37 -9.27
CA GLN A 27 -0.52 19.88 -10.29
C GLN A 27 -1.94 20.28 -9.94
N LYS A 28 -2.77 20.47 -10.97
CA LYS A 28 -4.17 20.90 -10.81
C LYS A 28 -5.04 19.93 -9.99
N LYS A 29 -4.69 18.64 -9.96
CA LYS A 29 -5.43 17.59 -9.25
C LYS A 29 -4.60 17.05 -8.09
N SER A 30 -5.26 16.61 -7.02
CA SER A 30 -4.59 15.98 -5.88
C SER A 30 -4.52 14.46 -6.02
N TYR A 31 -5.43 13.82 -6.75
CA TYR A 31 -5.40 12.37 -6.95
C TYR A 31 -4.82 12.03 -8.31
N LEU A 32 -3.60 11.49 -8.29
CA LEU A 32 -2.78 11.28 -9.48
C LEU A 32 -2.98 9.89 -10.06
N THR A 33 -2.70 9.72 -11.35
CA THR A 33 -2.70 8.40 -11.98
C THR A 33 -1.42 7.65 -11.62
N GLN A 34 -1.43 6.33 -11.81
CA GLN A 34 -0.22 5.53 -11.63
C GLN A 34 0.96 6.03 -12.47
N ALA A 35 0.71 6.51 -13.69
CA ALA A 35 1.76 7.01 -14.58
C ALA A 35 2.42 8.27 -14.01
N GLU A 36 1.62 9.21 -13.48
CA GLU A 36 2.13 10.44 -12.86
C GLU A 36 2.95 10.16 -11.59
N ILE A 37 2.55 9.17 -10.79
CA ILE A 37 3.35 8.73 -9.63
C ILE A 37 4.64 8.03 -10.08
N LEU A 38 4.60 7.22 -11.13
CA LEU A 38 5.81 6.60 -11.69
C LEU A 38 6.79 7.66 -12.20
N ASP A 39 6.29 8.69 -12.89
CA ASP A 39 7.11 9.80 -13.35
C ASP A 39 7.76 10.55 -12.17
N PHE A 40 7.01 10.81 -11.10
CA PHE A 40 7.56 11.38 -9.87
C PHE A 40 8.67 10.51 -9.25
N LEU A 41 8.48 9.19 -9.16
CA LEU A 41 9.49 8.28 -8.63
C LEU A 41 10.74 8.22 -9.52
N ASN A 42 10.56 8.30 -10.85
CA ASN A 42 11.68 8.43 -11.78
C ASN A 42 12.44 9.74 -11.59
N LEU A 43 11.74 10.86 -11.41
CA LEU A 43 12.34 12.16 -11.10
C LEU A 43 13.16 12.12 -9.81
N TYR A 44 12.63 11.48 -8.76
CA TYR A 44 13.37 11.26 -7.51
C TYR A 44 14.64 10.43 -7.76
N ALA A 45 14.52 9.28 -8.46
CA ALA A 45 15.66 8.42 -8.75
C ALA A 45 16.73 9.12 -9.60
N ASP A 46 16.33 9.98 -10.54
CA ASP A 46 17.25 10.79 -11.35
C ASP A 46 17.91 11.90 -10.51
N ARG A 47 17.13 12.62 -9.69
CA ARG A 47 17.62 13.72 -8.85
C ARG A 47 18.75 13.28 -7.92
N PHE A 48 18.64 12.08 -7.36
CA PHE A 48 19.59 11.49 -6.42
C PHE A 48 20.54 10.47 -7.06
N ASN A 49 20.54 10.36 -8.40
CA ASN A 49 21.40 9.46 -9.17
C ASN A 49 21.38 8.00 -8.65
N LEU A 50 20.19 7.47 -8.37
CA LEU A 50 20.02 6.13 -7.80
C LEU A 50 20.03 5.04 -8.86
N LYS A 51 19.66 5.35 -10.11
CA LYS A 51 19.52 4.35 -11.19
C LYS A 51 20.79 3.51 -11.43
N PRO A 52 22.02 4.06 -11.40
CA PRO A 52 23.24 3.26 -11.53
C PRO A 52 23.46 2.24 -10.41
N LEU A 53 22.86 2.44 -9.24
CA LEU A 53 22.96 1.51 -8.10
C LEU A 53 21.98 0.33 -8.22
N VAL A 54 21.03 0.40 -9.15
CA VAL A 54 19.96 -0.60 -9.30
C VAL A 54 20.29 -1.57 -10.43
N LYS A 55 20.34 -2.86 -10.09
CA LYS A 55 20.41 -3.94 -11.08
C LYS A 55 18.99 -4.37 -11.49
N PHE A 56 18.46 -3.74 -12.55
CA PHE A 56 17.18 -4.14 -13.12
C PHE A 56 17.24 -5.53 -13.76
N ASN A 57 16.07 -6.15 -13.92
CA ASN A 57 15.92 -7.51 -14.45
C ASN A 57 16.66 -8.59 -13.65
N SER A 58 17.00 -8.32 -12.39
CA SER A 58 17.62 -9.28 -11.47
C SER A 58 16.61 -9.74 -10.43
N ILE A 59 16.26 -11.02 -10.43
CA ILE A 59 15.33 -11.61 -9.46
C ILE A 59 16.15 -12.27 -8.36
N VAL A 60 16.10 -11.75 -7.14
CA VAL A 60 16.70 -12.38 -5.97
C VAL A 60 15.97 -13.70 -5.69
N THR A 61 16.72 -14.80 -5.57
CA THR A 61 16.18 -16.14 -5.33
C THR A 61 16.56 -16.72 -3.97
N ASP A 62 17.66 -16.26 -3.39
CA ASP A 62 18.15 -16.75 -2.09
C ASP A 62 18.95 -15.67 -1.37
N VAL A 63 18.77 -15.58 -0.06
CA VAL A 63 19.53 -14.72 0.86
C VAL A 63 19.85 -15.56 2.08
N ARG A 64 21.14 -15.73 2.39
CA ARG A 64 21.58 -16.53 3.54
C ARG A 64 22.74 -15.88 4.30
N PRO A 65 22.76 -15.97 5.63
CA PRO A 65 23.89 -15.51 6.42
C PRO A 65 25.09 -16.44 6.21
N LEU A 66 26.29 -15.88 6.33
CA LEU A 66 27.57 -16.59 6.35
C LEU A 66 28.21 -16.50 7.75
N GLU A 67 29.26 -17.29 7.99
CA GLU A 67 29.90 -17.42 9.31
C GLU A 67 30.62 -16.14 9.78
N ASP A 68 30.99 -15.27 8.85
CA ASP A 68 31.75 -14.03 9.09
C ASP A 68 30.84 -12.80 9.29
N ASN A 69 29.57 -13.01 9.68
CA ASN A 69 28.52 -11.98 9.78
C ASN A 69 28.19 -11.27 8.46
N THR A 70 28.61 -11.81 7.31
CA THR A 70 28.18 -11.32 6.01
C THR A 70 26.98 -12.11 5.48
N TRP A 71 26.44 -11.67 4.35
CA TRP A 71 25.28 -12.28 3.70
C TRP A 71 25.61 -12.61 2.26
N GLN A 72 25.31 -13.84 1.86
CA GLN A 72 25.30 -14.18 0.44
C GLN A 72 23.91 -13.92 -0.15
N VAL A 73 23.85 -13.11 -1.20
CA VAL A 73 22.64 -12.85 -1.97
C VAL A 73 22.82 -13.44 -3.36
N THR A 74 21.88 -14.29 -3.76
CA THR A 74 21.84 -14.94 -5.07
C THR A 74 20.67 -14.43 -5.88
N TYR A 75 20.92 -14.05 -7.12
CA TYR A 75 19.90 -13.58 -8.06
C TYR A 75 20.05 -14.16 -9.46
N ILE A 76 18.95 -14.19 -10.21
CA ILE A 76 18.92 -14.57 -11.63
C ILE A 76 18.81 -13.30 -12.47
N TYR A 77 19.77 -13.06 -13.37
CA TYR A 77 19.68 -11.98 -14.36
C TYR A 77 18.85 -12.45 -15.56
N LYS A 78 17.64 -11.91 -15.71
CA LYS A 78 16.63 -12.42 -16.64
C LYS A 78 17.05 -12.40 -18.12
N PRO A 79 17.81 -11.41 -18.63
CA PRO A 79 18.20 -11.39 -20.03
C PRO A 79 19.11 -12.56 -20.46
N SER A 80 20.02 -13.01 -19.59
CA SER A 80 20.89 -14.18 -19.86
C SER A 80 20.45 -15.46 -19.15
N ASN A 81 19.50 -15.35 -18.21
CA ASN A 81 19.11 -16.40 -17.27
C ASN A 81 20.28 -16.93 -16.40
N GLU A 82 21.32 -16.11 -16.24
CA GLU A 82 22.49 -16.44 -15.44
C GLU A 82 22.20 -16.28 -13.94
N LYS A 83 22.71 -17.23 -13.14
CA LYS A 83 22.62 -17.21 -11.68
C LYS A 83 23.91 -16.63 -11.11
N ILE A 84 23.80 -15.54 -10.36
CA ILE A 84 24.93 -14.79 -9.81
C ILE A 84 24.77 -14.72 -8.29
N SER A 85 25.87 -14.92 -7.56
CA SER A 85 25.92 -14.83 -6.09
C SER A 85 27.00 -13.84 -5.66
N ASN A 86 26.63 -12.89 -4.81
CA ASN A 86 27.53 -11.88 -4.26
C ASN A 86 27.46 -11.89 -2.72
N ILE A 87 28.52 -11.43 -2.07
CA ILE A 87 28.59 -11.26 -0.61
C ILE A 87 28.41 -9.78 -0.27
N TYR A 88 27.66 -9.50 0.79
CA TYR A 88 27.37 -8.15 1.30
C TYR A 88 27.46 -8.15 2.83
N ASP A 89 27.90 -7.04 3.41
CA ASP A 89 27.96 -6.88 4.88
C ASP A 89 26.56 -6.74 5.50
N ALA A 90 25.59 -6.24 4.74
CA ALA A 90 24.22 -6.04 5.20
C ALA A 90 23.21 -6.25 4.06
N VAL A 91 21.98 -6.62 4.43
CA VAL A 91 20.86 -6.80 3.50
C VAL A 91 19.62 -6.09 4.04
N MET A 92 19.02 -5.23 3.22
CA MET A 92 17.73 -4.59 3.48
C MET A 92 16.66 -5.16 2.53
N ILE A 93 15.59 -5.74 3.09
CA ILE A 93 14.53 -6.38 2.30
C ILE A 93 13.41 -5.40 2.01
N CYS A 94 13.25 -5.02 0.74
CA CYS A 94 12.26 -4.06 0.25
C CYS A 94 11.36 -4.64 -0.87
N ASN A 95 11.03 -5.92 -0.82
CA ASN A 95 10.31 -6.64 -1.90
C ASN A 95 8.79 -6.40 -1.93
N GLY A 96 8.25 -5.67 -0.95
CA GLY A 96 6.81 -5.41 -0.81
C GLY A 96 5.99 -6.66 -0.44
N HIS A 97 4.73 -6.45 -0.03
CA HIS A 97 3.86 -7.51 0.53
C HIS A 97 2.45 -7.58 -0.09
N TYR A 98 2.25 -6.89 -1.21
CA TYR A 98 0.97 -6.86 -1.95
C TYR A 98 0.95 -7.71 -3.23
N ASN A 99 2.04 -8.44 -3.52
CA ASN A 99 2.14 -9.25 -4.73
C ASN A 99 1.62 -10.69 -4.59
N ASP A 100 1.69 -11.29 -3.41
CA ASP A 100 1.20 -12.66 -3.22
C ASP A 100 -0.28 -12.65 -2.80
N PRO A 101 -1.19 -13.16 -3.65
CA PRO A 101 -2.62 -13.14 -3.36
C PRO A 101 -2.98 -14.12 -2.25
N VAL A 102 -3.85 -13.68 -1.34
CA VAL A 102 -4.45 -14.57 -0.34
C VAL A 102 -5.86 -14.90 -0.81
N VAL A 103 -6.03 -16.10 -1.35
CA VAL A 103 -7.33 -16.55 -1.88
C VAL A 103 -8.03 -17.38 -0.81
N PRO A 104 -9.08 -16.86 -0.14
CA PRO A 104 -9.83 -17.65 0.84
C PRO A 104 -10.56 -18.79 0.14
N LYS A 105 -10.56 -19.98 0.75
CA LYS A 105 -11.44 -21.07 0.32
C LYS A 105 -12.86 -20.79 0.83
N ILE A 106 -13.81 -20.62 -0.09
CA ILE A 106 -15.21 -20.43 0.23
C ILE A 106 -15.93 -21.77 0.10
N GLN A 107 -16.73 -22.13 1.11
CA GLN A 107 -17.53 -23.36 1.06
C GLN A 107 -18.50 -23.33 -0.13
N GLY A 108 -18.50 -24.38 -0.95
CA GLY A 108 -19.37 -24.47 -2.12
C GLY A 108 -18.84 -23.75 -3.37
N GLN A 109 -17.65 -23.14 -3.32
CA GLN A 109 -17.06 -22.43 -4.46
C GLN A 109 -16.84 -23.35 -5.68
N GLU A 110 -16.62 -24.64 -5.45
CA GLU A 110 -16.47 -25.66 -6.49
C GLU A 110 -17.76 -25.91 -7.30
N LYS A 111 -18.92 -25.54 -6.75
CA LYS A 111 -20.22 -25.64 -7.43
C LYS A 111 -20.53 -24.40 -8.26
N PHE A 112 -19.78 -23.31 -8.06
CA PHE A 112 -19.98 -22.07 -8.79
C PHE A 112 -19.45 -22.23 -10.21
N LYS A 113 -20.33 -22.02 -11.21
CA LYS A 113 -20.00 -22.19 -12.63
C LYS A 113 -19.40 -20.93 -13.28
N GLY A 114 -19.33 -19.81 -12.55
CA GLY A 114 -18.74 -18.56 -13.04
C GLY A 114 -17.24 -18.46 -12.76
N LYS A 115 -16.63 -17.38 -13.24
CA LYS A 115 -15.21 -17.09 -13.00
C LYS A 115 -15.00 -16.61 -11.56
N ILE A 116 -14.03 -17.19 -10.85
CA ILE A 116 -13.52 -16.71 -9.56
C ILE A 116 -12.11 -16.15 -9.79
N GLU A 117 -11.87 -14.91 -9.36
CA GLU A 117 -10.60 -14.21 -9.61
C GLU A 117 -10.24 -13.32 -8.42
N HIS A 118 -8.96 -13.32 -8.03
CA HIS A 118 -8.45 -12.44 -6.99
C HIS A 118 -8.12 -11.05 -7.56
N SER A 119 -8.25 -9.99 -6.75
CA SER A 119 -7.98 -8.60 -7.16
C SER A 119 -6.60 -8.39 -7.80
N HIS A 120 -5.59 -9.14 -7.34
CA HIS A 120 -4.25 -9.18 -7.94
C HIS A 120 -4.23 -9.45 -9.45
N ASN A 121 -5.22 -10.18 -9.99
CA ASN A 121 -5.31 -10.53 -11.41
C ASN A 121 -6.19 -9.56 -12.20
N PHE A 122 -6.90 -8.65 -11.55
CA PHE A 122 -7.71 -7.65 -12.24
C PHE A 122 -6.82 -6.73 -13.09
N ARG A 123 -7.21 -6.50 -14.34
CA ARG A 123 -6.46 -5.64 -15.27
C ARG A 123 -7.31 -4.54 -15.89
N SER A 124 -8.57 -4.82 -16.21
CA SER A 124 -9.47 -3.86 -16.86
C SER A 124 -10.94 -4.18 -16.54
N PRO A 125 -11.79 -3.16 -16.30
CA PRO A 125 -13.22 -3.36 -16.08
C PRO A 125 -13.94 -3.93 -17.31
N GLU A 126 -13.46 -3.64 -18.53
CA GLU A 126 -14.08 -4.10 -19.79
C GLU A 126 -14.22 -5.63 -19.87
N LEU A 127 -13.32 -6.37 -19.22
CA LEU A 127 -13.39 -7.83 -19.14
C LEU A 127 -14.63 -8.36 -18.41
N TYR A 128 -15.35 -7.48 -17.71
CA TYR A 128 -16.53 -7.80 -16.90
C TYR A 128 -17.80 -7.10 -17.40
N LYS A 129 -17.77 -6.51 -18.59
CA LYS A 129 -18.91 -5.85 -19.22
C LYS A 129 -20.12 -6.77 -19.31
N ASP A 130 -21.29 -6.24 -18.96
CA ASP A 130 -22.59 -6.95 -18.96
C ASP A 130 -22.69 -8.19 -18.05
N GLN A 131 -21.68 -8.43 -17.20
CA GLN A 131 -21.68 -9.55 -16.26
C GLN A 131 -22.35 -9.19 -14.92
N ARG A 132 -22.71 -10.22 -14.16
CA ARG A 132 -23.13 -10.09 -12.76
C ARG A 132 -21.94 -10.41 -11.87
N ILE A 133 -21.50 -9.42 -11.10
CA ILE A 133 -20.24 -9.49 -10.36
C ILE A 133 -20.53 -9.40 -8.86
N LEU A 134 -19.88 -10.26 -8.08
CA LEU A 134 -19.82 -10.18 -6.63
C LEU A 134 -18.38 -9.86 -6.23
N VAL A 135 -18.17 -8.74 -5.55
CA VAL A 135 -16.88 -8.36 -4.98
C VAL A 135 -16.86 -8.72 -3.50
N ILE A 136 -15.87 -9.53 -3.10
CA ILE A 136 -15.70 -10.02 -1.73
C ILE A 136 -14.47 -9.34 -1.11
N GLY A 137 -14.70 -8.55 -0.05
CA GLY A 137 -13.64 -7.90 0.71
C GLY A 137 -13.76 -6.38 0.67
N ALA A 138 -13.67 -5.76 1.85
CA ALA A 138 -13.97 -4.33 2.02
C ALA A 138 -12.75 -3.42 2.25
N GLY A 139 -11.58 -3.88 1.82
CA GLY A 139 -10.38 -3.05 1.78
C GLY A 139 -10.33 -2.16 0.54
N PRO A 140 -9.25 -1.35 0.39
CA PRO A 140 -9.07 -0.43 -0.73
C PRO A 140 -9.29 -1.08 -2.11
N SER A 141 -8.73 -2.29 -2.33
CA SER A 141 -8.91 -3.00 -3.60
C SER A 141 -10.36 -3.36 -3.88
N GLY A 142 -11.12 -3.81 -2.88
CA GLY A 142 -12.52 -4.17 -3.08
C GLY A 142 -13.39 -2.95 -3.38
N LEU A 143 -13.11 -1.82 -2.73
CA LEU A 143 -13.78 -0.54 -3.00
C LEU A 143 -13.51 -0.08 -4.43
N ASP A 144 -12.24 0.06 -4.83
CA ASP A 144 -11.86 0.55 -6.16
C ASP A 144 -12.34 -0.38 -7.28
N LEU A 145 -12.22 -1.70 -7.10
CA LEU A 145 -12.72 -2.65 -8.09
C LEU A 145 -14.23 -2.55 -8.24
N THR A 146 -14.97 -2.43 -7.14
CA THR A 146 -16.43 -2.26 -7.19
C THR A 146 -16.81 -1.02 -8.00
N LEU A 147 -16.14 0.12 -7.75
CA LEU A 147 -16.37 1.35 -8.50
C LEU A 147 -16.14 1.13 -10.00
N GLN A 148 -14.97 0.61 -10.38
CA GLN A 148 -14.61 0.42 -11.78
C GLN A 148 -15.53 -0.55 -12.51
N VAL A 149 -15.90 -1.68 -11.90
CA VAL A 149 -16.78 -2.64 -12.57
C VAL A 149 -18.23 -2.18 -12.58
N SER A 150 -18.66 -1.34 -11.63
CA SER A 150 -20.05 -0.84 -11.59
C SER A 150 -20.40 0.02 -12.81
N GLU A 151 -19.42 0.61 -13.47
CA GLU A 151 -19.61 1.42 -14.68
C GLU A 151 -19.95 0.59 -15.93
N VAL A 152 -19.55 -0.69 -15.95
CA VAL A 152 -19.67 -1.56 -17.15
C VAL A 152 -20.46 -2.85 -16.91
N ALA A 153 -20.61 -3.28 -15.66
CA ALA A 153 -21.28 -4.51 -15.30
C ALA A 153 -22.81 -4.36 -15.32
N LYS A 154 -23.52 -5.46 -15.59
CA LYS A 154 -24.98 -5.48 -15.50
C LYS A 154 -25.48 -5.30 -14.07
N TYR A 155 -24.78 -5.90 -13.10
CA TYR A 155 -24.98 -5.70 -11.67
C TYR A 155 -23.67 -5.97 -10.92
N ALA A 156 -23.27 -5.05 -10.03
CA ALA A 156 -22.19 -5.26 -9.08
C ALA A 156 -22.76 -5.29 -7.65
N ARG A 157 -22.42 -6.32 -6.86
CA ARG A 157 -22.74 -6.38 -5.43
C ARG A 157 -21.44 -6.40 -4.63
N TYR A 158 -21.37 -5.54 -3.64
CA TYR A 158 -20.24 -5.43 -2.72
C TYR A 158 -20.62 -6.03 -1.37
N PHE A 159 -19.80 -6.95 -0.86
CA PHE A 159 -20.05 -7.60 0.41
C PHE A 159 -18.93 -7.30 1.41
N CYS A 160 -19.29 -6.60 2.50
CA CYS A 160 -18.39 -6.28 3.62
C CYS A 160 -18.61 -7.31 4.74
N LYS A 161 -17.54 -7.96 5.21
CA LYS A 161 -17.60 -8.73 6.45
C LYS A 161 -17.41 -7.75 7.62
N SER A 162 -18.50 -7.20 8.17
CA SER A 162 -18.45 -6.52 9.46
C SER A 162 -18.17 -7.54 10.56
N LEU A 163 -17.08 -7.34 11.32
CA LEU A 163 -16.92 -7.89 12.66
C LEU A 163 -16.80 -6.70 13.61
N ASN A 164 -17.64 -6.72 14.65
CA ASN A 164 -18.21 -5.55 15.29
C ASN A 164 -17.36 -5.08 16.49
N GLY A 165 -17.15 -3.76 16.64
CA GLY A 165 -17.09 -3.10 17.96
C GLY A 165 -15.74 -2.78 18.64
N SER A 166 -15.45 -1.48 18.76
CA SER A 166 -15.04 -0.69 19.96
C SER A 166 -13.63 -0.76 20.64
N MET A 167 -12.95 0.40 20.62
CA MET A 167 -12.13 1.11 21.67
C MET A 167 -10.62 0.84 21.94
N ALA A 168 -9.97 1.81 22.65
CA ALA A 168 -8.55 2.27 22.60
C ALA A 168 -7.51 1.63 23.58
N LEU A 169 -6.19 1.88 23.38
CA LEU A 169 -5.04 1.25 24.11
C LEU A 169 -4.20 2.18 25.04
N PRO A 170 -3.42 1.62 26.02
CA PRO A 170 -2.54 2.29 27.00
C PRO A 170 -1.02 1.87 26.99
N THR A 171 -0.31 2.03 28.13
CA THR A 171 1.11 2.47 28.44
C THR A 171 2.31 1.65 27.91
N MET A 172 3.58 2.11 27.91
CA MET A 172 4.74 1.52 27.17
C MET A 172 5.32 0.15 27.65
N GLU A 173 5.40 -0.09 28.96
CA GLU A 173 5.72 -1.42 29.49
C GLU A 173 4.48 -2.33 29.35
N ASP A 174 3.27 -1.75 29.46
CA ASP A 174 2.09 -2.39 28.91
C ASP A 174 2.23 -2.54 27.39
N MET A 175 2.86 -1.67 26.59
CA MET A 175 2.93 -1.76 25.12
C MET A 175 3.98 -2.77 24.68
N ARG A 176 5.02 -3.07 25.49
CA ARG A 176 5.99 -4.16 25.24
C ARG A 176 5.45 -5.51 25.70
N MET A 177 4.88 -5.62 26.91
CA MET A 177 4.13 -6.81 27.33
C MET A 177 2.86 -7.00 26.47
N HIS A 178 2.22 -5.94 26.01
CA HIS A 178 1.12 -5.95 25.06
C HIS A 178 1.67 -6.25 23.68
N THR A 179 2.81 -5.77 23.18
CA THR A 179 3.33 -6.19 21.87
C THR A 179 3.53 -7.72 21.82
N GLU A 180 4.12 -8.32 22.86
CA GLU A 180 4.28 -9.79 22.96
C GLU A 180 2.95 -10.54 23.25
N SER A 181 2.11 -10.04 24.17
CA SER A 181 0.77 -10.59 24.48
C SER A 181 -0.25 -10.36 23.35
N GLU A 182 -0.10 -9.31 22.55
CA GLU A 182 -0.94 -8.91 21.42
C GLU A 182 -0.61 -9.76 20.22
N MET A 183 0.67 -10.05 19.95
CA MET A 183 1.04 -11.08 18.96
C MET A 183 0.44 -12.44 19.36
N GLN A 184 0.55 -12.88 20.62
CA GLN A 184 -0.04 -14.15 21.11
C GLN A 184 -1.59 -14.15 21.18
N SER A 185 -2.24 -13.06 21.59
CA SER A 185 -3.70 -12.87 21.68
C SER A 185 -4.34 -12.70 20.30
N ARG A 186 -3.66 -12.01 19.36
CA ARG A 186 -4.07 -11.94 17.95
C ARG A 186 -4.08 -13.34 17.35
N TRP A 187 -3.06 -14.17 17.62
CA TRP A 187 -3.06 -15.57 17.21
C TRP A 187 -4.15 -16.42 17.91
N ALA A 188 -4.43 -16.21 19.20
CA ALA A 188 -5.48 -16.93 19.95
C ALA A 188 -6.93 -16.51 19.60
N LYS A 189 -7.15 -15.28 19.13
CA LYS A 189 -8.43 -14.75 18.59
C LYS A 189 -8.62 -15.04 17.09
N GLY A 190 -7.64 -15.70 16.46
CA GLY A 190 -7.70 -16.10 15.05
C GLY A 190 -7.27 -15.03 14.04
N TYR A 191 -6.68 -13.91 14.49
CA TYR A 191 -6.05 -12.93 13.61
C TYR A 191 -4.75 -13.49 13.02
N THR A 192 -4.54 -13.19 11.73
CA THR A 192 -3.41 -13.74 10.96
C THR A 192 -2.16 -12.87 11.15
N LYS A 193 -0.97 -13.47 10.95
CA LYS A 193 0.34 -12.78 10.94
C LYS A 193 0.34 -11.47 10.12
N ARG A 194 -0.52 -11.33 9.12
CA ARG A 194 -0.66 -10.15 8.25
C ARG A 194 -1.30 -8.94 8.93
N GLN A 195 -2.17 -9.13 9.91
CA GLN A 195 -2.89 -8.03 10.58
C GLN A 195 -2.04 -7.37 11.68
N ALA A 196 -0.91 -7.98 12.05
CA ALA A 196 0.04 -7.49 13.05
C ALA A 196 0.75 -6.18 12.67
N HIS A 197 0.91 -5.91 11.37
CA HIS A 197 1.65 -4.74 10.87
C HIS A 197 0.76 -3.53 10.54
N MET A 198 -0.51 -3.53 10.97
CA MET A 198 -1.41 -2.39 10.71
C MET A 198 -1.19 -1.29 11.75
N MET A 199 -0.74 -0.12 11.29
CA MET A 199 -0.37 1.00 12.18
C MET A 199 -1.57 1.83 12.67
N GLY A 200 -2.62 2.00 11.85
CA GLY A 200 -3.85 2.70 12.24
C GLY A 200 -3.58 4.05 12.95
N GLN A 201 -4.19 4.25 14.11
CA GLN A 201 -4.05 5.47 14.92
C GLN A 201 -2.65 5.67 15.54
N TYR A 202 -1.77 4.66 15.52
CA TYR A 202 -0.42 4.73 16.09
C TYR A 202 0.65 5.19 15.10
N GLN A 203 0.26 5.44 13.86
CA GLN A 203 1.18 5.74 12.78
C GLN A 203 1.99 7.01 13.03
N GLU A 204 1.39 8.06 13.61
CA GLU A 204 2.10 9.31 13.92
C GLU A 204 3.17 9.14 15.01
N PHE A 205 2.84 8.46 16.11
CA PHE A 205 3.80 8.18 17.19
C PHE A 205 5.00 7.39 16.67
N TYR A 206 4.74 6.33 15.90
CA TYR A 206 5.80 5.53 15.29
C TYR A 206 6.75 6.34 14.42
N TYR A 207 6.23 7.28 13.62
CA TYR A 207 7.07 8.12 12.77
C TYR A 207 7.89 9.13 13.57
N ASN A 208 7.32 9.69 14.65
CA ASN A 208 8.06 10.61 15.52
C ASN A 208 9.19 9.89 16.26
N ASP A 209 8.95 8.67 16.75
CA ASP A 209 9.97 7.85 17.39
C ASP A 209 11.10 7.50 16.41
N LEU A 210 10.76 7.06 15.20
CA LEU A 210 11.76 6.84 14.14
C LEU A 210 12.55 8.11 13.81
N ALA A 211 11.87 9.26 13.77
CA ALA A 211 12.54 10.52 13.49
C ALA A 211 13.53 10.88 14.60
N ALA A 212 13.16 10.68 15.86
CA ALA A 212 14.05 10.89 17.01
C ALA A 212 15.25 9.92 16.98
N ASP A 213 15.01 8.63 16.78
CA ASP A 213 16.06 7.60 16.75
C ASP A 213 17.05 7.82 15.58
N ALA A 214 16.52 8.21 14.41
CA ALA A 214 17.32 8.51 13.23
C ALA A 214 17.89 9.93 13.23
N ASN A 215 17.62 10.74 14.26
CA ASN A 215 18.00 12.14 14.38
C ASN A 215 17.62 12.96 13.12
N THR A 216 16.38 12.79 12.66
CA THR A 216 15.81 13.45 11.47
C THR A 216 14.56 14.27 11.83
N ILE A 217 14.05 15.02 10.85
CA ILE A 217 12.91 15.93 11.03
C ILE A 217 11.61 15.11 11.10
N PRO A 218 10.78 15.33 12.14
CA PRO A 218 9.46 14.69 12.23
C PRO A 218 8.55 15.06 11.05
N ILE A 219 7.54 14.24 10.83
CA ILE A 219 6.52 14.53 9.81
C ILE A 219 5.72 15.76 10.23
N ALA A 220 5.58 16.73 9.31
CA ALA A 220 4.83 17.95 9.58
C ALA A 220 3.35 17.64 9.93
N PRO A 221 2.76 18.26 10.97
CA PRO A 221 1.39 17.98 11.40
C PRO A 221 0.33 18.13 10.30
N VAL A 222 0.53 19.05 9.36
CA VAL A 222 -0.36 19.24 8.21
C VAL A 222 -0.53 17.95 7.38
N LEU A 223 0.52 17.14 7.24
CA LEU A 223 0.48 15.90 6.45
C LEU A 223 -0.39 14.84 7.12
N VAL A 224 -0.31 14.77 8.46
CA VAL A 224 -1.15 13.88 9.28
C VAL A 224 -2.61 14.31 9.18
N LYS A 225 -2.90 15.60 9.40
CA LYS A 225 -4.26 16.17 9.31
C LYS A 225 -4.89 15.92 7.94
N LEU A 226 -4.14 16.15 6.86
CA LEU A 226 -4.63 15.97 5.50
C LEU A 226 -4.85 14.49 5.15
N ARG A 227 -3.92 13.60 5.56
CA ARG A 227 -4.10 12.15 5.40
C ARG A 227 -5.41 11.71 6.06
N ASP A 228 -5.63 12.06 7.32
CA ASP A 228 -6.80 11.61 8.08
C ASP A 228 -8.10 12.16 7.50
N LEU A 229 -8.11 13.43 7.08
CA LEU A 229 -9.25 14.00 6.36
C LEU A 229 -9.51 13.23 5.06
N SER A 230 -8.48 12.94 4.27
CA SER A 230 -8.65 12.25 2.98
C SER A 230 -9.16 10.82 3.13
N VAL A 231 -8.69 10.10 4.16
CA VAL A 231 -9.19 8.76 4.51
C VAL A 231 -10.64 8.83 4.94
N LYS A 232 -11.03 9.83 5.74
CA LYS A 232 -12.43 10.04 6.09
C LYS A 232 -13.29 10.33 4.85
N ARG A 233 -12.82 11.20 3.94
CA ARG A 233 -13.52 11.51 2.69
C ARG A 233 -13.72 10.30 1.79
N LEU A 234 -12.77 9.38 1.73
CA LEU A 234 -12.91 8.10 1.01
C LEU A 234 -14.13 7.30 1.50
N TYR A 235 -14.41 7.30 2.81
CA TYR A 235 -15.56 6.59 3.38
C TYR A 235 -16.86 7.40 3.29
N ASP A 236 -16.80 8.72 3.46
CA ASP A 236 -17.97 9.59 3.42
C ASP A 236 -18.53 9.76 1.99
N ASP A 237 -17.67 9.75 0.97
CA ASP A 237 -18.02 10.04 -0.42
C ASP A 237 -17.14 9.27 -1.40
N LEU A 238 -17.32 7.95 -1.39
CA LEU A 238 -16.52 7.01 -2.17
C LEU A 238 -16.50 7.30 -3.67
N LEU A 239 -17.57 7.89 -4.22
CA LEU A 239 -17.67 8.19 -5.66
C LEU A 239 -16.86 9.42 -6.06
N ASN A 240 -16.83 10.45 -5.20
CA ASN A 240 -16.31 11.76 -5.60
C ASN A 240 -15.10 12.24 -4.78
N PHE A 241 -14.61 11.48 -3.79
CA PHE A 241 -13.48 11.92 -2.95
C PHE A 241 -12.23 12.30 -3.76
N ARG A 242 -12.06 11.72 -4.97
CA ARG A 242 -10.93 11.98 -5.87
C ARG A 242 -11.03 13.31 -6.63
N GLU A 243 -12.18 13.96 -6.59
CA GLU A 243 -12.39 15.28 -7.17
C GLU A 243 -11.98 16.39 -6.20
N ASP A 244 -11.75 16.05 -4.93
CA ASP A 244 -11.22 16.99 -3.95
C ASP A 244 -9.78 17.40 -4.32
N ARG A 245 -9.49 18.70 -4.18
CA ARG A 245 -8.17 19.28 -4.40
C ARG A 245 -7.68 19.94 -3.13
N TYR A 246 -6.41 19.77 -2.83
CA TYR A 246 -5.80 20.28 -1.61
C TYR A 246 -4.56 21.11 -1.93
N LYS A 247 -4.24 22.04 -1.03
CA LYS A 247 -2.98 22.79 -1.07
C LYS A 247 -2.48 22.97 0.36
N ILE A 248 -1.25 22.55 0.60
CA ILE A 248 -0.55 22.82 1.87
C ILE A 248 -0.16 24.31 1.89
N VAL A 249 -0.52 25.00 2.97
CA VAL A 249 -0.25 26.44 3.15
C VAL A 249 0.99 26.63 4.01
N ASP A 250 1.11 25.84 5.07
CA ASP A 250 2.23 25.85 6.01
C ASP A 250 2.33 24.47 6.69
N THR A 251 3.21 24.34 7.70
CA THR A 251 3.46 23.07 8.41
C THR A 251 2.26 22.57 9.23
N GLU A 252 1.25 23.42 9.45
CA GLU A 252 0.07 23.14 10.27
C GLU A 252 -1.24 23.07 9.47
N ASN A 253 -1.32 23.78 8.34
CA ASN A 253 -2.57 24.10 7.66
C ASN A 253 -2.54 23.73 6.18
N PHE A 254 -3.68 23.23 5.70
CA PHE A 254 -3.99 23.05 4.30
C PHE A 254 -5.35 23.67 3.99
N ILE A 255 -5.59 23.96 2.73
CA ILE A 255 -6.90 24.38 2.22
C ILE A 255 -7.41 23.39 1.19
N LYS A 256 -8.74 23.26 1.12
CA LYS A 256 -9.41 22.60 -0.01
C LYS A 256 -9.64 23.64 -1.11
N VAL A 257 -9.14 23.36 -2.30
CA VAL A 257 -9.24 24.24 -3.47
C VAL A 257 -10.44 23.82 -4.32
N GLN A 258 -11.10 24.80 -4.96
CA GLN A 258 -12.19 24.53 -5.91
C GLN A 258 -11.66 24.03 -7.27
#